data_AF-A0A497HYU3-F1
#
_entry.id   AF-A0A497HYU3-F1
#
_cell.length_a   1.000
_cell.length_b   1.000
_cell.length_c   1.000
_cell.angle_alpha   90.00
_cell.angle_beta   90.00
_cell.angle_gamma   90.00
#
_symmetry.space_group_name_H-M   'P 1'
#
loop_
_entity.id
_entity.type
_entity.pdbx_description
1 polymer ?
#
loop_
_entity_poly.entity_id
_entity_poly.type
_entity_poly.pdbx_seq_one_letter_code
_entity_poly.pdbx_strand_id
1 'polypeptide(L)' 'SIVKVIPTYYLANAFGQILNGGAGLAEVWKDFLIIASFDAVFFVLGVYALRRRFS' A
#
# COMPACT_ATOMS: atom_id res chain seq x y z
N SER A 1 8.88 -11.54 8.13
CA SER A 1 9.76 -11.33 6.96
C SER A 1 9.82 -9.86 6.60
N ILE A 2 11.03 -9.34 6.38
CA ILE A 2 11.31 -7.94 5.98
C ILE A 2 10.54 -7.51 4.71
N VAL A 3 10.16 -8.45 3.85
CA VAL A 3 9.42 -8.20 2.61
C VAL A 3 8.04 -7.55 2.83
N LYS A 4 7.39 -7.77 3.97
CA LYS A 4 6.09 -7.16 4.32
C LYS A 4 6.17 -5.65 4.59
N VAL A 5 7.37 -5.07 4.60
CA VAL A 5 7.57 -3.62 4.76
C VAL A 5 7.36 -2.88 3.44
N ILE A 6 7.48 -3.58 2.30
CA ILE A 6 7.37 -2.97 0.98
C ILE A 6 5.89 -2.96 0.56
N PRO A 7 5.30 -1.79 0.25
CA PRO A 7 3.87 -1.69 -0.10
C PRO A 7 3.46 -2.58 -1.29
N THR A 8 4.38 -2.76 -2.25
CA THR A 8 4.20 -3.58 -3.44
C THR A 8 3.95 -5.06 -3.12
N TYR A 9 4.38 -5.53 -1.95
CA TYR A 9 4.09 -6.89 -1.47
C TYR A 9 2.58 -7.11 -1.31
N TYR A 10 1.87 -6.15 -0.71
CA TYR A 10 0.43 -6.26 -0.46
C TYR A 10 -0.36 -6.23 -1.78
N LEU A 11 0.12 -5.48 -2.76
CA LEU A 11 -0.48 -5.48 -4.11
C LEU A 11 -0.32 -6.86 -4.77
N ALA A 12 0.90 -7.38 -4.82
CA ALA A 12 1.16 -8.70 -5.39
C ALA A 12 0.40 -9.82 -4.66
N ASN A 13 0.27 -9.71 -3.33
CA ASN A 13 -0.48 -10.64 -2.50
C ASN A 13 -1.99 -10.59 -2.81
N ALA A 14 -2.58 -9.40 -2.93
CA ALA A 14 -3.99 -9.22 -3.28
C ALA A 14 -4.29 -9.79 -4.66
N PHE A 15 -3.49 -9.45 -5.67
CA PHE A 15 -3.64 -10.00 -7.03
C PHE A 15 -3.44 -11.52 -7.05
N GLY A 16 -2.46 -12.04 -6.30
CA GLY A 16 -2.25 -13.48 -6.16
C GLY A 16 -3.47 -14.20 -5.60
N GLN A 17 -4.11 -13.64 -4.57
CA GLN A 17 -5.33 -14.19 -3.97
C GLN A 17 -6.54 -14.12 -4.91
N ILE A 18 -6.71 -13.00 -5.62
CA ILE A 18 -7.82 -12.85 -6.58
C ILE A 18 -7.65 -13.82 -7.75
N LEU A 19 -6.47 -13.84 -8.37
CA LEU A 19 -6.22 -14.57 -9.61
C LEU A 19 -6.09 -16.08 -9.41
N ASN A 20 -5.47 -16.52 -8.31
CA ASN A 20 -5.20 -17.94 -8.07
C ASN A 20 -6.09 -18.55 -6.98
N GLY A 21 -6.58 -17.75 -6.05
CA GLY A 21 -7.42 -18.20 -4.94
C GLY A 21 -8.93 -18.01 -5.16
N GLY A 22 -9.32 -17.30 -6.23
CA GLY A 22 -10.72 -16.90 -6.45
C GLY A 22 -11.23 -15.94 -5.38
N ALA A 23 -10.33 -15.25 -4.68
CA ALA A 23 -10.66 -14.44 -3.52
C ALA A 23 -11.53 -13.23 -3.90
N GLY A 24 -12.54 -12.96 -3.08
CA GLY A 24 -13.43 -11.81 -3.25
C GLY A 24 -12.78 -10.50 -2.79
N LEU A 25 -13.31 -9.36 -3.25
CA LEU A 25 -12.86 -8.02 -2.82
C LEU A 25 -12.86 -7.83 -1.30
N ALA A 26 -13.76 -8.51 -0.57
CA ALA A 26 -13.82 -8.48 0.88
C ALA A 26 -12.59 -9.12 1.55
N GLU A 27 -11.99 -10.12 0.94
CA GLU A 27 -10.87 -10.89 1.49
C GLU A 27 -9.54 -10.14 1.31
N VAL A 28 -9.38 -9.46 0.18
CA VAL A 28 -8.21 -8.62 -0.13
C VAL A 28 -8.33 -7.17 0.35
N TRP A 29 -9.47 -6.79 0.94
CA TRP A 29 -9.71 -5.42 1.41
C TRP A 29 -8.64 -4.91 2.38
N LYS A 30 -8.12 -5.81 3.23
CA LYS A 30 -7.05 -5.48 4.17
C LYS A 30 -5.74 -5.10 3.47
N ASP A 31 -5.39 -5.76 2.38
CA ASP A 31 -4.20 -5.44 1.59
C ASP A 31 -4.32 -4.05 0.97
N PHE A 32 -5.51 -3.70 0.46
CA PHE A 32 -5.79 -2.35 -0.07
C PHE A 32 -5.74 -1.26 0.99
N LEU A 33 -6.27 -1.50 2.19
CA LEU A 33 -6.18 -0.55 3.31
C LEU A 33 -4.73 -0.28 3.72
N ILE A 34 -3.88 -1.32 3.70
CA ILE A 34 -2.46 -1.15 4.01
C ILE A 34 -1.79 -0.30 2.93
N ILE A 35 -2.03 -0.58 1.64
CA ILE A 35 -1.50 0.24 0.54
C ILE A 35 -1.94 1.71 0.69
N ALA A 36 -3.23 1.96 0.92
CA ALA A 36 -3.77 3.31 1.10
C ALA A 36 -3.12 4.06 2.28
N SER A 37 -2.79 3.35 3.36
CA SER A 37 -2.08 3.93 4.50
C SER A 37 -0.65 4.37 4.14
N PHE A 38 0.07 3.57 3.34
CA PHE A 38 1.39 3.93 2.85
C PHE A 38 1.34 5.12 1.90
N ASP A 39 0.36 5.16 1.00
CA ASP A 39 0.17 6.29 0.08
C ASP A 39 -0.09 7.59 0.85
N ALA A 40 -0.92 7.55 1.89
CA ALA A 40 -1.17 8.71 2.75
C ALA A 40 0.12 9.19 3.45
N VAL A 41 0.92 8.27 3.99
CA VAL A 41 2.20 8.59 4.64
C VAL A 41 3.17 9.23 3.64
N PHE A 42 3.35 8.63 2.46
CA PHE A 42 4.22 9.18 1.43
C PHE A 42 3.74 10.53 0.91
N PHE A 43 2.42 10.71 0.78
CA PHE A 43 1.84 11.98 0.39
C PHE A 43 2.16 13.07 1.42
N VAL A 44 1.94 12.81 2.71
CA VAL A 44 2.25 13.77 3.79
C VAL A 44 3.74 14.08 3.83
N LEU A 45 4.60 13.06 3.72
CA LEU A 45 6.06 13.25 3.67
C LEU A 45 6.47 14.08 2.44
N GLY A 46 5.86 13.84 1.29
CA GLY A 46 6.07 14.62 0.07
C GLY A 46 5.66 16.08 0.25
N VAL A 47 4.48 16.34 0.82
CA VAL A 47 4.01 17.69 1.15
C VAL A 47 4.97 18.38 2.13
N TYR A 48 5.42 17.67 3.17
CA TYR A 48 6.34 18.22 4.15
C TYR A 48 7.72 18.53 3.55
N ALA A 49 8.27 17.62 2.75
CA ALA A 49 9.53 17.80 2.05
C ALA A 49 9.45 18.98 1.07
N LEU A 50 8.33 19.12 0.35
CA LEU A 50 8.07 20.24 -0.53
C LEU A 50 8.00 21.56 0.26
N ARG A 51 7.23 21.57 1.36
CA ARG A 51 7.12 22.75 2.24
C ARG A 51 8.47 23.17 2.81
N ARG A 52 9.35 22.21 3.17
CA ARG A 52 10.71 22.52 3.64
C ARG A 52 11.59 23.14 2.56
N ARG A 53 11.39 22.78 1.29
CA ARG A 53 12.21 23.27 0.17
C ARG A 53 11.79 24.66 -0.31
N PHE A 54 10.51 25.00 -0.17
CA PHE A 54 9.94 26.27 -0.65
C PHE A 54 9.65 27.27 0.46
N SER A 55 9.99 26.95 1.72
CA SER A 55 9.93 27.87 2.86
C SER A 55 11.30 28.46 3.19
#